data_AF-A0AA37NQ75-F1
#
_entry.id   AF-A0AA37NQ75-F1
#
_cell.length_a   1.000
_cell.length_b   1.000
_cell.length_c   1.000
_cell.angle_alpha   90.00
_cell.angle_beta   90.00
_cell.angle_gamma   90.00
#
_symmetry.space_group_name_H-M   'P 1'
#
loop_
_entity.id
_entity.type
_entity.pdbx_description
1 polymer ?
#
loop_
_entity_poly.entity_id
_entity_poly.type
_entity_poly.pdbx_seq_one_letter_code
_entity_poly.pdbx_strand_id
1 'polypeptide(L)'
;MNINYCGYIQVVADYKKKYINPLPGITKEHALLYSGLFINDQVYNHLLVLKEELKAAGLFRFSAKREFQKAEHEVAKYNMTVMDIINVSPGIFASVLQDMEDCFMQDIDILKYSISQIMFDHDIDGVDNRIASLAILINIFCQSSRVLVKFYREDAYEIFGIYSNKMDYLLLPVTERYTAELAASISGNSDISDNFQRATEAFNVFVTKLVDPERFGKIAEKYNQIA
;
A
#
# COMPACT_ATOMS: atom_id res chain seq x y z
N MET A 1 16.08 2.71 -2.85
CA MET A 1 15.41 1.50 -3.41
C MET A 1 14.36 1.94 -4.42
N ASN A 2 14.52 1.60 -5.71
CA ASN A 2 13.57 1.93 -6.77
C ASN A 2 13.22 0.62 -7.48
N ILE A 3 12.09 0.00 -7.10
CA ILE A 3 11.60 -1.23 -7.75
C ILE A 3 11.34 -0.90 -9.22
N ASN A 4 11.82 -1.71 -10.16
CA ASN A 4 11.72 -1.42 -11.59
C ASN A 4 10.26 -1.50 -12.10
N TYR A 5 9.60 -0.34 -12.20
CA TYR A 5 8.17 -0.19 -12.49
C TYR A 5 7.74 -0.53 -13.92
N CYS A 6 8.66 -0.63 -14.88
CA CYS A 6 8.30 -0.80 -16.30
C CYS A 6 7.61 -2.14 -16.57
N GLY A 7 8.06 -3.22 -15.92
CA GLY A 7 7.39 -4.54 -16.03
C GLY A 7 6.03 -4.56 -15.33
N TYR A 8 5.90 -3.84 -14.22
CA TYR A 8 4.68 -3.75 -13.43
C TYR A 8 3.55 -3.01 -14.16
N ILE A 9 3.85 -1.84 -14.76
CA ILE A 9 2.86 -1.07 -15.53
C ILE A 9 2.28 -1.93 -16.66
N GLN A 10 3.10 -2.78 -17.28
CA GLN A 10 2.67 -3.66 -18.35
C GLN A 10 1.71 -4.76 -17.86
N VAL A 11 2.05 -5.46 -16.76
CA VAL A 11 1.19 -6.50 -16.17
C VAL A 11 -0.19 -5.95 -15.81
N VAL A 12 -0.24 -4.76 -15.21
CA VAL A 12 -1.53 -4.20 -14.81
C VAL A 12 -2.30 -3.56 -15.97
N ALA A 13 -1.61 -3.00 -16.98
CA ALA A 13 -2.26 -2.59 -18.23
C ALA A 13 -2.91 -3.78 -18.95
N ASP A 14 -2.27 -4.95 -18.94
CA ASP A 14 -2.83 -6.17 -19.52
C ASP A 14 -3.99 -6.73 -18.68
N TYR A 15 -3.94 -6.58 -17.35
CA TYR A 15 -5.08 -6.85 -16.47
C TYR A 15 -6.29 -5.95 -16.79
N LYS A 16 -6.08 -4.64 -16.96
CA LYS A 16 -7.13 -3.66 -17.31
C LYS A 16 -7.89 -4.06 -18.58
N LYS A 17 -7.22 -4.60 -19.60
CA LYS A 17 -7.85 -5.02 -20.87
C LYS A 17 -8.81 -6.21 -20.73
N LYS A 18 -8.65 -7.05 -19.71
CA LYS A 18 -9.36 -8.34 -19.61
C LYS A 18 -10.64 -8.28 -18.75
N TYR A 19 -10.77 -7.33 -17.83
CA TYR A 19 -11.81 -7.33 -16.78
C TYR A 19 -12.69 -6.06 -16.75
N ILE A 20 -12.99 -5.47 -17.91
CA ILE A 20 -13.83 -4.24 -18.04
C ILE A 20 -15.33 -4.53 -17.88
N ASN A 21 -15.74 -5.29 -16.86
CA ASN A 21 -17.16 -5.34 -16.48
C ASN A 21 -17.27 -5.37 -14.96
N PRO A 22 -17.61 -4.23 -14.32
CA PRO A 22 -17.98 -4.24 -12.91
C PRO A 22 -19.19 -5.15 -12.69
N LEU A 23 -19.16 -5.94 -11.61
CA LEU A 23 -20.28 -6.75 -11.15
C LEU A 23 -21.53 -5.87 -10.95
N PRO A 24 -22.74 -6.39 -11.17
CA PRO A 24 -23.96 -5.61 -11.01
C PRO A 24 -24.06 -5.03 -9.59
N GLY A 25 -24.01 -3.70 -9.49
CA GLY A 25 -24.19 -2.95 -8.23
C GLY A 25 -22.91 -2.37 -7.59
N ILE A 26 -21.72 -2.81 -7.98
CA ILE A 26 -20.44 -2.28 -7.45
C ILE A 26 -19.64 -1.71 -8.61
N THR A 27 -19.48 -0.39 -8.66
CA THR A 27 -18.68 0.23 -9.73
C THR A 27 -17.18 0.00 -9.49
N LYS A 28 -16.39 -0.02 -10.56
CA LYS A 28 -14.92 -0.05 -10.51
C LYS A 28 -14.33 1.06 -9.62
N GLU A 29 -14.99 2.22 -9.59
CA GLU A 29 -14.63 3.34 -8.73
C GLU A 29 -14.72 2.97 -7.23
N HIS A 30 -15.76 2.26 -6.81
CA HIS A 30 -15.88 1.78 -5.43
C HIS A 30 -14.76 0.80 -5.07
N ALA A 31 -14.45 -0.15 -5.97
CA ALA A 31 -13.38 -1.11 -5.74
C ALA A 31 -12.01 -0.42 -5.57
N LEU A 32 -11.67 0.54 -6.44
CA LEU A 32 -10.43 1.32 -6.35
C LEU A 32 -10.38 2.19 -5.09
N LEU A 33 -11.52 2.76 -4.68
CA LEU A 33 -11.63 3.55 -3.46
C LEU A 33 -11.34 2.69 -2.23
N TYR A 34 -12.08 1.60 -2.01
CA TYR A 34 -11.90 0.74 -0.84
C TYR A 34 -10.51 0.08 -0.81
N SER A 35 -9.98 -0.26 -1.98
CA SER A 35 -8.58 -0.68 -2.17
C SER A 35 -7.59 0.33 -1.61
N GLY A 36 -7.70 1.60 -2.00
CA GLY A 36 -6.81 2.65 -1.52
C GLY A 36 -6.99 2.96 -0.03
N LEU A 37 -8.23 2.92 0.47
CA LEU A 37 -8.52 3.09 1.89
C LEU A 37 -7.90 1.99 2.74
N PHE A 38 -8.02 0.73 2.30
CA PHE A 38 -7.36 -0.40 2.94
C PHE A 38 -5.83 -0.27 2.94
N ILE A 39 -5.23 0.10 1.81
CA ILE A 39 -3.79 0.36 1.74
C ILE A 39 -3.37 1.41 2.77
N ASN A 40 -4.12 2.50 2.91
CA ASN A 40 -3.78 3.57 3.85
C ASN A 40 -3.95 3.13 5.31
N ASP A 41 -4.95 2.30 5.60
CA ASP A 41 -5.09 1.63 6.90
C ASP A 41 -3.88 0.72 7.20
N GLN A 42 -3.47 -0.09 6.23
CA GLN A 42 -2.27 -0.93 6.35
C GLN A 42 -1.00 -0.11 6.56
N VAL A 43 -0.85 1.04 5.87
CA VAL A 43 0.25 1.97 6.12
C VAL A 43 0.26 2.46 7.57
N TYR A 44 -0.89 2.87 8.10
CA TYR A 44 -1.00 3.34 9.49
C TYR A 44 -0.65 2.23 10.49
N ASN A 45 -1.24 1.04 10.34
CA ASN A 45 -1.00 -0.09 11.24
C ASN A 45 0.47 -0.52 11.24
N HIS A 46 1.11 -0.57 10.07
CA HIS A 46 2.53 -0.93 9.97
C HIS A 46 3.46 0.18 10.48
N LEU A 47 3.07 1.46 10.39
CA LEU A 47 3.81 2.55 11.04
C LEU A 47 3.79 2.41 12.57
N LEU A 48 2.68 1.97 13.16
CA LEU A 48 2.63 1.70 14.61
C LEU A 48 3.59 0.58 15.01
N VAL A 49 3.65 -0.51 14.22
CA VAL A 49 4.61 -1.61 14.47
C VAL A 49 6.06 -1.10 14.32
N LEU A 50 6.35 -0.34 13.26
CA LEU A 50 7.66 0.24 13.02
C LEU A 50 8.10 1.16 14.17
N LYS A 51 7.17 1.93 14.74
CA LYS A 51 7.42 2.78 15.91
C LYS A 51 7.93 1.98 17.09
N GLU A 52 7.30 0.86 17.39
CA GLU A 52 7.66 0.02 18.53
C GLU A 52 9.01 -0.67 18.30
N GLU A 53 9.30 -1.16 17.09
CA GLU A 53 10.61 -1.71 16.74
C GLU A 53 11.72 -0.66 16.87
N LEU A 54 11.51 0.56 16.36
CA LEU A 54 12.48 1.66 16.49
C LEU A 54 12.74 2.06 17.95
N LYS A 55 11.71 2.01 18.82
CA LYS A 55 11.85 2.28 20.25
C LYS A 55 12.66 1.17 20.92
N ALA A 56 12.32 -0.09 20.66
CA ALA A 56 12.99 -1.25 21.22
C ALA A 56 14.48 -1.28 20.83
N ALA A 57 14.80 -0.87 19.59
CA ALA A 57 16.16 -0.76 19.08
C ALA A 57 16.97 0.43 19.64
N GLY A 58 16.35 1.35 20.39
CA GLY A 58 17.00 2.59 20.84
C GLY A 58 17.27 3.59 19.72
N LEU A 59 16.77 3.35 18.50
CA LEU A 59 16.99 4.17 17.31
C LEU A 59 16.18 5.47 17.29
N PHE A 60 15.26 5.63 18.24
CA PHE A 60 14.60 6.92 18.55
C PHE A 60 15.57 8.03 19.01
N ARG A 61 16.88 7.81 19.02
CA ARG A 61 17.90 8.81 19.36
C ARG A 61 18.66 9.36 18.14
N PHE A 62 18.41 8.85 16.93
CA PHE A 62 19.19 9.14 15.70
C PHE A 62 18.34 9.68 14.53
N SER A 63 18.94 9.86 13.35
CA SER A 63 18.29 10.34 12.11
C SER A 63 17.01 9.57 11.75
N ALA A 64 17.00 8.26 11.98
CA ALA A 64 15.85 7.37 11.80
C ALA A 64 14.57 7.87 12.49
N LYS A 65 14.69 8.48 13.68
CA LYS A 65 13.54 9.10 14.37
C LYS A 65 12.91 10.21 13.54
N ARG A 66 13.75 11.06 12.96
CA ARG A 66 13.28 12.25 12.23
C ARG A 66 12.50 11.84 10.99
N GLU A 67 12.99 10.85 10.25
CA GLU A 67 12.32 10.32 9.06
C GLU A 67 11.00 9.65 9.45
N PHE A 68 11.02 8.77 10.46
CA PHE A 68 9.81 8.14 10.99
C PHE A 68 8.74 9.16 11.44
N GLN A 69 9.14 10.18 12.21
CA GLN A 69 8.19 11.19 12.72
C GLN A 69 7.50 11.98 11.62
N LYS A 70 8.20 12.24 10.50
CA LYS A 70 7.58 12.91 9.35
C LYS A 70 6.58 12.01 8.63
N ALA A 71 6.91 10.73 8.46
CA ALA A 71 5.98 9.74 7.92
C ALA A 71 4.74 9.56 8.81
N GLU A 72 4.93 9.44 10.12
CA GLU A 72 3.86 9.29 11.12
C GLU A 72 2.93 10.51 11.14
N HIS A 73 3.49 11.72 11.12
CA HIS A 73 2.71 12.95 11.17
C HIS A 73 1.72 13.08 10.00
N GLU A 74 2.15 12.75 8.79
CA GLU A 74 1.31 12.86 7.60
C GLU A 74 0.19 11.83 7.57
N VAL A 75 0.45 10.59 8.01
CA VAL A 75 -0.60 9.57 8.10
C VAL A 75 -1.60 9.90 9.20
N ALA A 76 -1.13 10.42 10.34
CA ALA A 76 -2.03 10.89 11.40
C ALA A 76 -2.94 12.04 10.90
N LYS A 77 -2.39 12.97 10.12
CA LYS A 77 -3.16 14.04 9.48
C LYS A 77 -4.18 13.49 8.50
N TYR A 78 -3.81 12.54 7.64
CA TYR A 78 -4.73 11.85 6.73
C TYR A 78 -5.89 11.21 7.49
N ASN A 79 -5.61 10.42 8.53
CA ASN A 79 -6.62 9.69 9.31
C ASN A 79 -7.64 10.62 9.99
N MET A 80 -7.23 11.83 10.40
CA MET A 80 -8.16 12.83 10.94
C MET A 80 -9.13 13.38 9.90
N THR A 81 -8.79 13.31 8.61
CA THR A 81 -9.58 13.93 7.53
C THR A 81 -10.32 12.93 6.66
N VAL A 82 -9.87 11.67 6.59
CA VAL A 82 -10.43 10.68 5.66
C VAL A 82 -11.91 10.38 5.96
N MET A 83 -12.29 10.36 7.23
CA MET A 83 -13.69 10.10 7.65
C MET A 83 -14.65 11.22 7.21
N ASP A 84 -14.17 12.45 7.07
CA ASP A 84 -14.97 13.56 6.53
C ASP A 84 -15.10 13.48 5.01
N ILE A 85 -14.17 12.78 4.35
CA ILE A 85 -14.14 12.59 2.90
C ILE A 85 -14.99 11.38 2.49
N ILE A 86 -14.95 10.30 3.27
CA ILE A 86 -15.70 9.08 2.99
C ILE A 86 -17.09 9.17 3.63
N ASN A 87 -18.13 9.19 2.80
CA ASN A 87 -19.52 9.25 3.25
C ASN A 87 -20.04 7.86 3.67
N VAL A 88 -19.31 7.18 4.56
CA VAL A 88 -19.62 5.82 5.03
C VAL A 88 -19.57 5.81 6.56
N SER A 89 -20.47 5.06 7.21
CA SER A 89 -20.46 4.97 8.66
C SER A 89 -19.16 4.30 9.16
N PRO A 90 -18.57 4.75 10.29
CA PRO A 90 -17.31 4.19 10.79
C PRO A 90 -17.37 2.68 11.04
N GLY A 91 -18.51 2.15 11.48
CA GLY A 91 -18.69 0.72 11.74
C GLY A 91 -18.69 -0.14 10.47
N ILE A 92 -19.34 0.34 9.41
CA ILE A 92 -19.32 -0.34 8.10
C ILE A 92 -17.91 -0.27 7.53
N PHE A 93 -17.27 0.90 7.61
CA PHE A 93 -15.90 1.08 7.15
C PHE A 93 -14.92 0.13 7.84
N ALA A 94 -14.94 0.05 9.17
CA ALA A 94 -14.09 -0.87 9.92
C ALA A 94 -14.34 -2.34 9.55
N SER A 95 -15.61 -2.72 9.34
CA SER A 95 -15.96 -4.09 8.95
C SER A 95 -15.45 -4.44 7.55
N VAL A 96 -15.56 -3.51 6.59
CA VAL A 96 -14.99 -3.67 5.24
C VAL A 96 -13.48 -3.86 5.33
N LEU A 97 -12.79 -3.01 6.09
CA LEU A 97 -11.33 -3.10 6.25
C LEU A 97 -10.90 -4.42 6.89
N GLN A 98 -11.64 -4.92 7.88
CA GLN A 98 -11.35 -6.21 8.50
C GLN A 98 -11.49 -7.37 7.51
N ASP A 99 -12.59 -7.41 6.75
CA ASP A 99 -12.78 -8.45 5.73
C ASP A 99 -11.68 -8.42 4.66
N MET A 100 -11.22 -7.21 4.31
CA MET A 100 -10.11 -7.03 3.39
C MET A 100 -8.79 -7.51 4.01
N GLU A 101 -8.52 -7.17 5.26
CA GLU A 101 -7.35 -7.66 5.99
C GLU A 101 -7.32 -9.19 6.00
N ASP A 102 -8.42 -9.84 6.34
CA ASP A 102 -8.54 -11.31 6.34
C ASP A 102 -8.24 -11.91 4.95
N CYS A 103 -8.61 -11.21 3.88
CA CYS A 103 -8.37 -11.64 2.50
C CYS A 103 -6.91 -11.45 2.03
N PHE A 104 -6.22 -10.42 2.55
CA PHE A 104 -4.91 -9.99 2.05
C PHE A 104 -3.75 -10.28 3.02
N MET A 105 -4.01 -10.65 4.27
CA MET A 105 -2.98 -10.89 5.29
C MET A 105 -1.90 -11.86 4.80
N GLN A 106 -2.30 -12.98 4.20
CA GLN A 106 -1.36 -13.96 3.67
C GLN A 106 -0.45 -13.38 2.58
N ASP A 107 -1.00 -12.54 1.69
CA ASP A 107 -0.23 -11.91 0.61
C ASP A 107 0.73 -10.84 1.17
N ILE A 108 0.30 -10.11 2.20
CA ILE A 108 1.13 -9.16 2.94
C ILE A 108 2.29 -9.88 3.65
N ASP A 109 2.03 -11.02 4.30
CA ASP A 109 3.04 -11.82 4.97
C ASP A 109 4.09 -12.37 3.99
N ILE A 110 3.64 -12.86 2.82
CA ILE A 110 4.54 -13.31 1.75
C ILE A 110 5.43 -12.16 1.26
N LEU A 111 4.84 -10.97 1.08
CA LEU A 111 5.58 -9.78 0.66
C LEU A 111 6.61 -9.37 1.71
N LYS A 112 6.20 -9.29 2.98
CA LYS A 112 7.08 -9.00 4.12
C LYS A 112 8.24 -9.98 4.22
N TYR A 113 7.95 -11.28 4.12
CA TYR A 113 8.96 -12.32 4.14
C TYR A 113 9.93 -12.18 2.95
N SER A 114 9.43 -11.92 1.76
CA SER A 114 10.25 -11.73 0.56
C SER A 114 11.21 -10.54 0.70
N ILE A 115 10.73 -9.42 1.25
CA ILE A 115 11.58 -8.25 1.54
C ILE A 115 12.65 -8.59 2.58
N SER A 116 12.28 -9.30 3.65
CA SER A 116 13.21 -9.69 4.70
C SER A 116 14.29 -10.65 4.21
N GLN A 117 13.95 -11.57 3.31
CA GLN A 117 14.93 -12.45 2.65
C GLN A 117 15.90 -11.66 1.79
N ILE A 118 15.42 -10.68 1.02
CA ILE A 118 16.31 -9.78 0.26
C ILE A 118 17.27 -9.06 1.19
N MET A 119 16.78 -8.51 2.31
CA MET A 119 17.65 -7.86 3.30
C MET A 119 18.72 -8.81 3.85
N PHE A 120 18.32 -10.04 4.16
CA PHE A 120 19.23 -11.06 4.66
C PHE A 120 20.30 -11.45 3.62
N ASP A 121 19.91 -11.58 2.36
CA ASP A 121 20.82 -11.86 1.23
C ASP A 121 21.85 -10.73 1.00
N HIS A 122 21.63 -9.55 1.60
CA HIS A 122 22.54 -8.40 1.59
C HIS A 122 23.21 -8.14 2.96
N ASP A 123 23.35 -9.17 3.79
CA ASP A 123 24.01 -9.13 5.11
C ASP A 123 23.34 -8.17 6.12
N ILE A 124 22.07 -7.85 5.91
CA ILE A 124 21.26 -7.09 6.87
C ILE A 124 20.39 -8.08 7.63
N ASP A 125 20.67 -8.28 8.91
CA ASP A 125 19.98 -9.24 9.76
C ASP A 125 19.37 -8.60 11.03
N GLY A 126 18.81 -9.45 11.90
CA GLY A 126 18.35 -9.05 13.22
C GLY A 126 17.36 -7.87 13.23
N VAL A 127 17.65 -6.88 14.06
CA VAL A 127 16.80 -5.70 14.28
C VAL A 127 16.78 -4.79 13.05
N ASP A 128 17.93 -4.60 12.40
CA ASP A 128 18.05 -3.72 11.23
C ASP A 128 17.24 -4.27 10.05
N ASN A 129 17.25 -5.59 9.84
CA ASN A 129 16.39 -6.26 8.86
C ASN A 129 14.90 -6.02 9.14
N ARG A 130 14.46 -6.19 10.40
CA ARG A 130 13.05 -5.98 10.77
C ARG A 130 12.60 -4.56 10.46
N ILE A 131 13.40 -3.56 10.83
CA ILE A 131 13.08 -2.14 10.66
C ILE A 131 13.11 -1.76 9.18
N ALA A 132 14.17 -2.12 8.46
CA ALA A 132 14.28 -1.82 7.03
C ALA A 132 13.18 -2.51 6.21
N SER A 133 12.86 -3.77 6.51
CA SER A 133 11.80 -4.51 5.83
C SER A 133 10.42 -3.91 6.09
N LEU A 134 10.12 -3.49 7.33
CA LEU A 134 8.88 -2.80 7.65
C LEU A 134 8.78 -1.45 6.92
N ALA A 135 9.87 -0.67 6.90
CA ALA A 135 9.90 0.61 6.19
C ALA A 135 9.67 0.43 4.68
N ILE A 136 10.25 -0.61 4.07
CA ILE A 136 10.01 -0.95 2.66
C ILE A 136 8.59 -1.42 2.42
N LEU A 137 8.03 -2.25 3.30
CA LEU A 137 6.65 -2.71 3.17
C LEU A 137 5.68 -1.53 3.16
N ILE A 138 5.86 -0.56 4.07
CA ILE A 138 5.06 0.67 4.12
C ILE A 138 5.25 1.49 2.83
N ASN A 139 6.49 1.60 2.35
CA ASN A 139 6.80 2.28 1.10
C ASN A 139 6.06 1.62 -0.09
N ILE A 140 6.08 0.29 -0.17
CA ILE A 140 5.38 -0.49 -1.20
C ILE A 140 3.85 -0.26 -1.12
N PHE A 141 3.27 -0.20 0.08
CA PHE A 141 1.86 0.17 0.23
C PHE A 141 1.57 1.57 -0.34
N CYS A 142 2.40 2.57 -0.02
CA CYS A 142 2.23 3.92 -0.57
C CYS A 142 2.31 3.91 -2.11
N GLN A 143 3.23 3.13 -2.69
CA GLN A 143 3.33 2.95 -4.14
C GLN A 143 2.11 2.26 -4.74
N SER A 144 1.55 1.24 -4.07
CA SER A 144 0.31 0.59 -4.49
C SER A 144 -0.84 1.60 -4.62
N SER A 145 -1.00 2.51 -3.64
CA SER A 145 -2.01 3.57 -3.70
C SER A 145 -1.79 4.48 -4.92
N ARG A 146 -0.55 4.89 -5.19
CA ARG A 146 -0.21 5.69 -6.40
C ARG A 146 -0.65 5.01 -7.69
N VAL A 147 -0.51 3.70 -7.76
CA VAL A 147 -0.88 2.94 -8.96
C VAL A 147 -2.39 2.84 -9.10
N LEU A 148 -3.13 2.59 -8.02
CA LEU A 148 -4.60 2.60 -8.04
C LEU A 148 -5.15 3.94 -8.52
N VAL A 149 -4.64 5.05 -7.97
CA VAL A 149 -5.03 6.41 -8.37
C VAL A 149 -4.70 6.65 -9.84
N LYS A 150 -3.57 6.12 -10.33
CA LYS A 150 -3.22 6.19 -11.75
C LYS A 150 -4.25 5.46 -12.62
N PHE A 151 -4.69 4.25 -12.25
CA PHE A 151 -5.75 3.56 -13.01
C PHE A 151 -7.06 4.32 -13.01
N TYR A 152 -7.46 4.86 -11.87
CA TYR A 152 -8.65 5.69 -11.79
C TYR A 152 -8.58 6.89 -12.75
N ARG A 153 -7.44 7.58 -12.79
CA ARG A 153 -7.21 8.72 -13.70
C ARG A 153 -7.27 8.30 -15.16
N GLU A 154 -6.63 7.19 -15.52
CA GLU A 154 -6.64 6.65 -16.89
C GLU A 154 -8.06 6.25 -17.32
N ASP A 155 -8.83 5.62 -16.42
CA ASP A 155 -10.23 5.25 -16.68
C ASP A 155 -11.13 6.48 -16.85
N ALA A 156 -11.00 7.48 -15.97
CA ALA A 156 -11.77 8.70 -16.05
C ALA A 156 -11.50 9.44 -17.38
N TYR A 157 -10.24 9.46 -17.80
CA TYR A 157 -9.86 10.05 -19.08
C TYR A 157 -10.41 9.26 -20.27
N GLU A 158 -10.35 7.94 -20.24
CA GLU A 158 -10.85 7.07 -21.32
C GLU A 158 -12.37 7.16 -21.50
N ILE A 159 -13.13 7.18 -20.39
CA ILE A 159 -14.60 7.17 -20.43
C ILE A 159 -15.17 8.57 -20.69
N PHE A 160 -14.59 9.60 -20.06
CA PHE A 160 -15.18 10.94 -20.03
C PHE A 160 -14.31 12.01 -20.70
N GLY A 161 -13.07 11.69 -21.10
CA GLY A 161 -12.13 12.68 -21.66
C GLY A 161 -11.61 13.69 -20.64
N ILE A 162 -11.74 13.41 -19.34
CA ILE A 162 -11.36 14.34 -18.26
C ILE A 162 -10.25 13.79 -17.38
N TYR A 163 -9.36 14.68 -16.94
CA TYR A 163 -8.45 14.39 -15.85
C TYR A 163 -9.19 14.56 -14.51
N SER A 164 -9.31 13.48 -13.74
CA SER A 164 -9.93 13.50 -12.41
C SER A 164 -8.89 13.36 -11.31
N ASN A 165 -8.92 14.28 -10.34
CA ASN A 165 -8.10 14.23 -9.12
C ASN A 165 -8.90 13.74 -7.89
N LYS A 166 -10.10 13.19 -8.11
CA LYS A 166 -11.04 12.82 -7.04
C LYS A 166 -10.43 11.86 -6.01
N MET A 167 -9.50 11.00 -6.41
CA MET A 167 -8.85 10.02 -5.53
C MET A 167 -7.46 10.44 -5.03
N ASP A 168 -7.01 11.66 -5.29
CA ASP A 168 -5.66 12.11 -4.93
C ASP A 168 -5.41 12.12 -3.43
N TYR A 169 -6.46 12.24 -2.62
CA TYR A 169 -6.38 12.16 -1.16
C TYR A 169 -5.93 10.78 -0.65
N LEU A 170 -6.00 9.73 -1.48
CA LEU A 170 -5.48 8.40 -1.14
C LEU A 170 -3.95 8.33 -1.24
N LEU A 171 -3.30 9.31 -1.88
CA LEU A 171 -1.85 9.33 -2.04
C LEU A 171 -1.14 9.72 -0.74
N LEU A 172 -0.08 8.99 -0.39
CA LEU A 172 0.77 9.27 0.77
C LEU A 172 2.23 9.55 0.36
N PRO A 173 2.51 10.57 -0.48
CA PRO A 173 3.82 10.78 -1.09
C PRO A 173 4.92 11.14 -0.07
N VAL A 174 4.55 11.81 1.02
CA VAL A 174 5.49 12.19 2.08
C VAL A 174 5.90 10.95 2.88
N THR A 175 4.92 10.12 3.24
CA THR A 175 5.16 8.82 3.90
C THR A 175 5.99 7.92 3.01
N GLU A 176 5.64 7.79 1.72
CA GLU A 176 6.41 7.05 0.72
C GLU A 176 7.88 7.46 0.76
N ARG A 177 8.16 8.76 0.64
CA ARG A 177 9.51 9.29 0.64
C ARG A 177 10.26 8.94 1.93
N TYR A 178 9.68 9.24 3.09
CA TYR A 178 10.42 9.11 4.35
C TYR A 178 10.60 7.67 4.82
N THR A 179 9.72 6.75 4.43
CA THR A 179 9.96 5.33 4.68
C THR A 179 11.02 4.75 3.75
N ALA A 180 11.15 5.24 2.52
CA ALA A 180 12.28 4.91 1.65
C ALA A 180 13.61 5.45 2.20
N GLU A 181 13.63 6.71 2.67
CA GLU A 181 14.81 7.31 3.32
C GLU A 181 15.22 6.52 4.57
N LEU A 182 14.25 6.15 5.42
CA LEU A 182 14.50 5.34 6.61
C LEU A 182 15.07 3.97 6.27
N ALA A 183 14.47 3.25 5.32
CA ALA A 183 14.97 1.95 4.89
C ALA A 183 16.42 2.05 4.41
N ALA A 184 16.72 3.07 3.60
CA ALA A 184 18.06 3.31 3.07
C ALA A 184 19.08 3.69 4.17
N SER A 185 18.65 4.47 5.18
CA SER A 185 19.49 4.83 6.32
C SER A 185 19.84 3.62 7.18
N ILE A 186 18.94 2.65 7.34
CA ILE A 186 19.17 1.44 8.12
C ILE A 186 19.98 0.42 7.31
N SER A 187 19.72 0.28 6.02
CA SER A 187 20.42 -0.65 5.12
C SER A 187 21.80 -0.17 4.67
N GLY A 188 22.22 1.04 5.06
CA GLY A 188 23.52 1.62 4.68
C GLY A 188 23.66 1.97 3.19
N ASN A 189 22.55 2.23 2.48
CA ASN A 189 22.52 2.41 1.02
C ASN A 189 23.16 1.27 0.22
N SER A 190 23.16 0.04 0.74
CA SER A 190 23.50 -1.13 -0.07
C SER A 190 22.65 -1.11 -1.35
N ASP A 191 23.30 -1.24 -2.50
CA ASP A 191 22.62 -1.27 -3.79
C ASP A 191 21.93 -2.64 -3.89
N ILE A 192 20.72 -2.73 -3.36
CA ILE A 192 19.93 -3.98 -3.24
C ILE A 192 19.34 -4.40 -4.62
N SER A 193 19.73 -3.74 -5.72
CA SER A 193 19.09 -3.83 -7.04
C SER A 193 18.99 -5.25 -7.62
N ASP A 194 19.91 -6.14 -7.25
CA ASP A 194 20.15 -7.38 -7.99
C ASP A 194 19.28 -8.56 -7.56
N ASN A 195 18.53 -8.46 -6.45
CA ASN A 195 17.73 -9.57 -5.89
C ASN A 195 16.22 -9.32 -5.74
N PHE A 196 15.67 -8.30 -6.41
CA PHE A 196 14.27 -7.91 -6.25
C PHE A 196 13.23 -8.81 -6.92
N GLN A 197 13.62 -9.87 -7.65
CA GLN A 197 12.65 -10.68 -8.41
C GLN A 197 11.55 -11.26 -7.51
N ARG A 198 11.90 -11.88 -6.38
CA ARG A 198 10.93 -12.46 -5.44
C ARG A 198 9.96 -11.43 -4.85
N ALA A 199 10.47 -10.27 -4.40
CA ALA A 199 9.61 -9.21 -3.90
C ALA A 199 8.75 -8.57 -5.00
N THR A 200 9.26 -8.48 -6.23
CA THR A 200 8.51 -7.97 -7.39
C THR A 200 7.37 -8.93 -7.74
N GLU A 201 7.61 -10.24 -7.74
CA GLU A 201 6.58 -11.25 -7.95
C GLU A 201 5.51 -11.22 -6.85
N ALA A 202 5.92 -11.18 -5.58
CA ALA A 202 4.99 -11.06 -4.45
C ALA A 202 4.15 -9.77 -4.52
N PHE A 203 4.79 -8.65 -4.86
CA PHE A 203 4.12 -7.38 -5.07
C PHE A 203 3.12 -7.43 -6.23
N ASN A 204 3.50 -8.05 -7.35
CA ASN A 204 2.62 -8.21 -8.50
C ASN A 204 1.38 -9.03 -8.12
N VAL A 205 1.55 -10.13 -7.39
CA VAL A 205 0.43 -10.94 -6.90
C VAL A 205 -0.46 -10.12 -5.98
N PHE A 206 0.12 -9.39 -5.02
CA PHE A 206 -0.62 -8.54 -4.10
C PHE A 206 -1.46 -7.48 -4.83
N VAL A 207 -0.83 -6.66 -5.70
CA VAL A 207 -1.55 -5.61 -6.44
C VAL A 207 -2.60 -6.20 -7.37
N THR A 208 -2.29 -7.29 -8.09
CA THR A 208 -3.25 -7.89 -9.03
C THR A 208 -4.52 -8.34 -8.31
N LYS A 209 -4.38 -8.95 -7.14
CA LYS A 209 -5.51 -9.33 -6.29
C LYS A 209 -6.23 -8.11 -5.71
N LEU A 210 -5.50 -7.04 -5.45
CA LEU A 210 -6.03 -5.79 -4.90
C LEU A 210 -6.85 -5.01 -5.95
N VAL A 211 -6.57 -5.17 -7.24
CA VAL A 211 -7.43 -4.61 -8.30
C VAL A 211 -8.49 -5.59 -8.82
N ASP A 212 -8.61 -6.77 -8.19
CA ASP A 212 -9.52 -7.83 -8.65
C ASP A 212 -11.00 -7.55 -8.32
N PRO A 213 -11.85 -7.29 -9.33
CA PRO A 213 -13.25 -6.99 -9.11
C PRO A 213 -14.02 -8.13 -8.47
N GLU A 214 -13.63 -9.40 -8.64
CA GLU A 214 -14.35 -10.52 -8.02
C GLU A 214 -14.11 -10.60 -6.51
N ARG A 215 -12.88 -10.32 -6.06
CA ARG A 215 -12.53 -10.27 -4.64
C ARG A 215 -13.21 -9.10 -3.95
N PHE A 216 -13.16 -7.91 -4.56
CA PHE A 216 -13.89 -6.75 -4.05
C PHE A 216 -15.40 -6.90 -4.16
N GLY A 217 -15.88 -7.55 -5.22
CA GLY A 217 -17.28 -7.84 -5.47
C GLY A 217 -17.95 -8.51 -4.28
N LYS A 218 -17.33 -9.59 -3.78
CA LYS A 218 -17.84 -10.34 -2.63
C LYS A 218 -17.88 -9.52 -1.35
N ILE A 219 -16.86 -8.70 -1.10
CA ILE A 219 -16.80 -7.83 0.09
C ILE A 219 -17.85 -6.72 -0.05
N ALA A 220 -17.87 -6.01 -1.17
CA ALA A 220 -18.80 -4.90 -1.37
C ALA A 220 -20.27 -5.37 -1.52
N GLU A 221 -20.55 -6.59 -1.99
CA GLU A 221 -21.91 -7.17 -2.01
C GLU A 221 -22.44 -7.36 -0.59
N LYS A 222 -21.58 -7.77 0.34
CA LYS A 222 -21.91 -7.91 1.77
C LYS A 222 -22.35 -6.59 2.40
N TYR A 223 -21.78 -5.46 1.97
CA TYR A 223 -22.03 -4.14 2.58
C TYR A 223 -23.01 -3.26 1.79
N ASN A 224 -23.22 -3.52 0.49
CA ASN A 224 -24.28 -2.88 -0.30
C ASN A 224 -25.70 -3.33 0.12
N GLN A 225 -25.84 -4.46 0.83
CA GLN A 225 -27.13 -4.93 1.36
C GLN A 225 -27.53 -4.24 2.68
N ILE A 226 -26.65 -3.43 3.26
CA ILE A 226 -26.80 -2.82 4.60
C ILE A 226 -26.98 -1.29 4.51
N ALA A 227 -26.79 -0.70 3.32
CA ALA A 227 -27.02 0.72 3.02
C ALA A 227 -28.42 0.95 2.42
#